data_AF-A0A4Z2BM05-F1
#
_entry.id   AF-A0A4Z2BM05-F1
#
_cell.length_a   1.000
_cell.length_b   1.000
_cell.length_c   1.000
_cell.angle_alpha   90.00
_cell.angle_beta   90.00
_cell.angle_gamma   90.00
#
_symmetry.space_group_name_H-M   'P 1'
#
loop_
_entity.id
_entity.type
_entity.pdbx_description
1 polymer ?
#
loop_
_entity_poly.entity_id
_entity_poly.type
_entity_poly.pdbx_seq_one_letter_code
_entity_poly.pdbx_strand_id
1 'polypeptide(L)'
;MEEHADFSLGGKEVVTETNLRDEFYWKLVADFIGPQSGEGLELHKGTCKNRVLIQVGLLREENNFPWTAVLDWLKKIFSRHQSANFRCLIERGIAATCSLENDARQSFLESNVNFNFVGPICDSIGVERKHLLELKDFSERAQSIEVTNGLILELTDFVDREKLAPVVIVTWLRNFNPEFCKNGNVQRAYQVLRGKIKRLKFYSRNFATRSHRRSAAMESLLQSPFELVKTKTPKLAKKRIKREDASNHEKASVTEEYDSSEMMESGGSEDSGGNESEFDNELESGSREESWEAEGLTLLDIAMLSVQKLSSIYGQNSATCQQVSLDLLRNQYALTCKEHPDMSEFEQKLGSLAGEVPLASPVHFLNSNAWLFSGCA
;
A
#
# COMPACT_ATOMS: atom_id res chain seq x y z
N MET A 1 -26.23 9.27 -56.68
CA MET A 1 -26.33 7.88 -56.20
C MET A 1 -25.12 7.69 -55.32
N GLU A 2 -25.30 8.05 -54.04
CA GLU A 2 -24.39 7.71 -52.95
C GLU A 2 -24.62 6.24 -52.54
N GLU A 3 -23.77 5.74 -51.64
CA GLU A 3 -23.73 4.39 -51.03
C GLU A 3 -22.78 3.39 -51.74
N HIS A 4 -21.86 2.70 -51.09
CA HIS A 4 -21.46 2.61 -49.69
C HIS A 4 -19.99 2.14 -49.68
N ALA A 5 -19.07 2.94 -49.14
CA ALA A 5 -17.75 2.45 -48.77
C ALA A 5 -17.92 1.68 -47.45
N ASP A 6 -17.72 0.37 -47.51
CA ASP A 6 -17.79 -0.52 -46.37
C ASP A 6 -16.53 -0.31 -45.50
N PHE A 7 -16.61 0.69 -44.61
CA PHE A 7 -15.66 0.88 -43.52
C PHE A 7 -15.87 -0.21 -42.50
N SER A 8 -15.15 -1.33 -42.66
CA SER A 8 -15.04 -2.34 -41.61
C SER A 8 -14.19 -1.79 -40.45
N LEU A 9 -14.83 -1.03 -39.55
CA LEU A 9 -14.36 -0.74 -38.20
C LEU A 9 -14.55 -1.98 -37.34
N GLY A 10 -13.71 -2.99 -37.55
CA GLY A 10 -13.87 -4.30 -36.94
C GLY A 10 -12.54 -5.01 -36.72
N GLY A 11 -11.82 -4.61 -35.68
CA GLY A 11 -10.60 -5.29 -35.26
C GLY A 11 -10.00 -4.69 -34.01
N LYS A 12 -10.69 -4.78 -32.87
CA LYS A 12 -9.97 -4.81 -31.59
C LYS A 12 -9.12 -6.07 -31.63
N GLU A 13 -7.87 -5.98 -32.08
CA GLU A 13 -6.87 -6.96 -31.71
C GLU A 13 -6.73 -6.86 -30.20
N VAL A 14 -7.42 -7.77 -29.52
CA VAL A 14 -7.17 -8.10 -28.12
C VAL A 14 -5.68 -8.37 -28.02
N VAL A 15 -4.98 -7.61 -27.18
CA VAL A 15 -3.57 -7.83 -26.88
C VAL A 15 -3.46 -9.25 -26.33
N THR A 16 -3.03 -10.17 -27.19
CA THR A 16 -2.65 -11.52 -26.79
C THR A 16 -1.17 -11.47 -26.44
N GLU A 17 -0.75 -12.16 -25.37
CA GLU A 17 0.64 -12.25 -24.92
C GLU A 17 1.61 -12.64 -26.05
N THR A 18 1.10 -13.37 -27.05
CA THR A 18 1.80 -13.76 -28.28
C THR A 18 2.25 -12.59 -29.16
N ASN A 19 1.56 -11.44 -29.15
CA ASN A 19 1.90 -10.29 -29.99
C ASN A 19 3.05 -9.43 -29.43
N LEU A 20 3.47 -9.67 -28.18
CA LEU A 20 4.56 -8.93 -27.53
C LEU A 20 5.90 -9.69 -27.50
N ARG A 21 5.88 -10.98 -27.85
CA ARG A 21 7.09 -11.81 -27.97
C ARG A 21 7.68 -11.64 -29.37
N ASP A 22 8.99 -11.48 -29.43
CA ASP A 22 9.75 -11.59 -30.68
C ASP A 22 10.95 -12.53 -30.49
N GLU A 23 11.76 -12.70 -31.52
CA GLU A 23 12.93 -13.58 -31.49
C GLU A 23 13.94 -13.22 -30.39
N PHE A 24 13.91 -11.98 -29.88
CA PHE A 24 14.77 -11.55 -28.77
C PHE A 24 14.34 -12.14 -27.43
N TYR A 25 13.05 -12.49 -27.27
CA TYR A 25 12.50 -13.03 -26.03
C TYR A 25 13.22 -14.30 -25.60
N TRP A 26 13.42 -15.23 -26.54
CA TRP A 26 14.08 -16.50 -26.26
C TRP A 26 15.57 -16.31 -25.90
N LYS A 27 16.22 -15.27 -26.44
CA LYS A 27 17.59 -14.91 -26.04
C LYS A 27 17.62 -14.39 -24.60
N LEU A 28 16.64 -13.57 -24.19
CA LEU A 28 16.51 -13.10 -22.82
C LEU A 28 16.27 -14.26 -21.84
N VAL A 29 15.39 -15.20 -22.18
CA VAL A 29 15.13 -16.39 -21.36
C VAL A 29 16.39 -17.24 -21.21
N ALA A 30 17.11 -17.50 -22.31
CA ALA A 30 18.33 -18.28 -22.29
C ALA A 30 19.44 -17.63 -21.45
N ASP A 31 19.62 -16.31 -21.53
CA ASP A 31 20.61 -15.61 -20.70
C ASP A 31 20.20 -15.60 -19.22
N PHE A 32 18.92 -15.36 -18.91
CA PHE A 32 18.43 -15.33 -17.52
C PHE A 32 18.58 -16.68 -16.81
N ILE A 33 18.23 -17.77 -17.48
CA ILE A 33 18.33 -19.13 -16.92
C ILE A 33 19.79 -19.63 -16.94
N GLY A 34 20.57 -19.21 -17.93
CA GLY A 34 21.95 -19.64 -18.12
C GLY A 34 22.98 -18.70 -17.47
N PRO A 35 23.88 -18.08 -18.26
CA PRO A 35 25.07 -17.40 -17.74
C PRO A 35 24.79 -16.09 -16.99
N GLN A 36 23.64 -15.45 -17.22
CA GLN A 36 23.27 -14.17 -16.61
C GLN A 36 24.33 -13.06 -16.81
N SER A 37 25.08 -13.12 -17.91
CA SER A 37 26.14 -12.17 -18.22
C SER A 37 25.64 -11.05 -19.13
N GLY A 38 24.53 -11.28 -19.84
CA GLY A 38 24.07 -10.41 -20.93
C GLY A 38 24.95 -10.49 -22.18
N GLU A 39 25.99 -11.34 -22.18
CA GLU A 39 26.87 -11.56 -23.32
C GLU A 39 26.06 -12.24 -24.44
N GLY A 40 25.95 -11.58 -25.59
CA GLY A 40 25.13 -12.06 -26.72
C GLY A 40 23.72 -11.46 -26.77
N LEU A 41 23.30 -10.67 -25.79
CA LEU A 41 22.08 -9.84 -25.90
C LEU A 41 22.34 -8.55 -26.71
N GLU A 42 23.60 -8.23 -27.00
CA GLU A 42 24.04 -7.04 -27.75
C GLU A 42 23.52 -5.70 -27.20
N LEU A 43 23.05 -5.68 -25.96
CA LEU A 43 22.50 -4.51 -25.26
C LEU A 43 23.58 -3.43 -24.96
N HIS A 44 24.84 -3.74 -25.24
CA HIS A 44 26.00 -2.89 -24.94
C HIS A 44 26.18 -1.74 -25.95
N LYS A 45 25.49 -1.75 -27.11
CA LYS A 45 25.74 -0.83 -28.25
C LYS A 45 24.78 0.35 -28.40
N GLY A 46 23.72 0.46 -27.61
CA GLY A 46 22.73 1.52 -27.81
C GLY A 46 21.63 1.46 -26.79
N THR A 47 20.88 2.55 -26.69
CA THR A 47 19.75 2.75 -25.79
C THR A 47 18.84 1.52 -25.71
N CYS A 48 18.63 1.00 -24.50
CA CYS A 48 17.65 -0.06 -24.27
C CYS A 48 16.27 0.43 -24.70
N LYS A 49 15.58 -0.33 -25.55
CA LYS A 49 14.21 -0.02 -25.97
C LYS A 49 13.21 -0.51 -24.90
N ASN A 50 12.03 0.13 -24.82
CA ASN A 50 10.98 -0.29 -23.89
C ASN A 50 10.54 -1.74 -24.14
N ARG A 51 10.54 -2.17 -25.41
CA ARG A 51 10.32 -3.57 -25.83
C ARG A 51 11.11 -4.58 -25.00
N VAL A 52 12.40 -4.33 -24.74
CA VAL A 52 13.26 -5.25 -23.97
C VAL A 52 12.76 -5.39 -22.53
N LEU A 53 12.46 -4.29 -21.85
CA LEU A 53 11.97 -4.35 -20.47
C LEU A 53 10.58 -4.99 -20.38
N ILE A 54 9.72 -4.77 -21.37
CA ILE A 54 8.40 -5.43 -21.43
C ILE A 54 8.55 -6.94 -21.58
N GLN A 55 9.45 -7.40 -22.44
CA GLN A 55 9.77 -8.82 -22.58
C GLN A 55 10.34 -9.42 -21.29
N VAL A 56 11.15 -8.67 -20.53
CA VAL A 56 11.60 -9.11 -19.19
C VAL A 56 10.42 -9.22 -18.22
N GLY A 57 9.45 -8.32 -18.32
CA GLY A 57 8.18 -8.42 -17.60
C GLY A 57 7.41 -9.69 -17.93
N LEU A 58 7.27 -10.02 -19.22
CA LEU A 58 6.64 -11.27 -19.67
C LEU A 58 7.38 -12.50 -19.16
N LEU A 59 8.72 -12.51 -19.27
CA LEU A 59 9.56 -13.59 -18.73
C LEU A 59 9.29 -13.81 -17.25
N ARG A 60 9.14 -12.74 -16.47
CA ARG A 60 8.87 -12.81 -15.03
C ARG A 60 7.50 -13.42 -14.75
N GLU A 61 6.46 -12.95 -15.44
CA GLU A 61 5.08 -13.42 -15.23
C GLU A 61 4.91 -14.87 -15.67
N GLU A 62 5.37 -15.22 -16.88
CA GLU A 62 5.18 -16.56 -17.46
C GLU A 62 5.87 -17.67 -16.66
N ASN A 63 7.00 -17.35 -16.02
CA ASN A 63 7.80 -18.31 -15.28
C ASN A 63 7.68 -18.14 -13.76
N ASN A 64 6.84 -17.21 -13.29
CA ASN A 64 6.66 -16.88 -11.87
C ASN A 64 7.97 -16.57 -11.13
N PHE A 65 8.95 -15.95 -11.81
CA PHE A 65 10.23 -15.64 -11.18
C PHE A 65 10.09 -14.55 -10.10
N PRO A 66 10.87 -14.65 -9.01
CA PRO A 66 10.88 -13.61 -7.99
C PRO A 66 11.50 -12.32 -8.54
N TRP A 67 10.92 -11.17 -8.18
CA TRP A 67 11.43 -9.85 -8.60
C TRP A 67 12.90 -9.66 -8.22
N THR A 68 13.35 -10.17 -7.08
CA THR A 68 14.75 -10.05 -6.64
C THR A 68 15.72 -10.63 -7.67
N ALA A 69 15.45 -11.84 -8.19
CA ALA A 69 16.29 -12.48 -9.18
C ALA A 69 16.33 -11.69 -10.50
N VAL A 70 15.17 -11.25 -10.99
CA VAL A 70 15.07 -10.45 -12.22
C VAL A 70 15.81 -9.12 -12.07
N LEU A 71 15.66 -8.43 -10.94
CA LEU A 71 16.29 -7.14 -10.70
C LEU A 71 17.81 -7.29 -10.54
N ASP A 72 18.30 -8.33 -9.87
CA ASP A 72 19.74 -8.54 -9.71
C ASP A 72 20.42 -8.92 -11.03
N TRP A 73 19.72 -9.67 -11.89
CA TRP A 73 20.17 -9.93 -13.25
C TRP A 73 20.22 -8.65 -14.10
N LEU A 74 19.15 -7.83 -14.11
CA LEU A 74 19.13 -6.57 -14.85
C LEU A 74 20.25 -5.60 -14.42
N LYS A 75 20.59 -5.56 -13.13
CA LYS A 75 21.73 -4.77 -12.64
C LYS A 75 23.08 -5.25 -13.21
N LYS A 76 23.24 -6.54 -13.47
CA LYS A 76 24.46 -7.08 -14.10
C LYS A 76 24.53 -6.66 -15.57
N ILE A 77 23.44 -6.86 -16.32
CA ILE A 77 23.36 -6.51 -17.75
C ILE A 77 23.52 -5.00 -17.97
N PHE A 78 22.79 -4.20 -17.18
CA PHE A 78 22.79 -2.75 -17.29
C PHE A 78 23.67 -2.13 -16.20
N SER A 79 24.95 -2.49 -16.18
CA SER A 79 25.91 -2.06 -15.15
C SER A 79 26.02 -0.53 -14.99
N ARG A 80 25.85 0.23 -16.08
CA ARG A 80 25.81 1.70 -16.05
C ARG A 80 24.53 2.29 -15.41
N HIS A 81 23.48 1.49 -15.30
CA HIS A 81 22.16 1.88 -14.80
C HIS A 81 21.71 1.03 -13.61
N GLN A 82 22.64 0.52 -12.79
CA GLN A 82 22.35 -0.38 -11.66
C GLN A 82 21.35 0.16 -10.63
N SER A 83 21.25 1.48 -10.46
CA SER A 83 20.31 2.10 -9.54
C SER A 83 18.95 2.44 -10.18
N ALA A 84 18.77 2.16 -11.47
CA ALA A 84 17.51 2.41 -12.15
C ALA A 84 16.37 1.63 -11.49
N ASN A 85 15.18 2.22 -11.46
CA ASN A 85 13.99 1.58 -10.92
C ASN A 85 13.40 0.59 -11.94
N PHE A 86 14.13 -0.48 -12.26
CA PHE A 86 13.76 -1.45 -13.28
C PHE A 86 12.36 -2.02 -13.07
N ARG A 87 11.99 -2.35 -11.83
CA ARG A 87 10.65 -2.85 -11.52
C ARG A 87 9.57 -1.87 -11.97
N CYS A 88 9.67 -0.61 -11.57
CA CYS A 88 8.68 0.40 -11.93
C CYS A 88 8.70 0.69 -13.44
N LEU A 89 9.87 0.70 -14.08
CA LEU A 89 10.00 0.85 -15.53
C LEU A 89 9.29 -0.28 -16.29
N ILE A 90 9.43 -1.52 -15.82
CA ILE A 90 8.75 -2.69 -16.39
C ILE A 90 7.23 -2.61 -16.15
N GLU A 91 6.79 -2.44 -14.90
CA GLU A 91 5.36 -2.37 -14.55
C GLU A 91 4.64 -1.23 -15.30
N ARG A 92 5.26 -0.05 -15.40
CA ARG A 92 4.74 1.09 -16.17
C ARG A 92 4.80 0.85 -17.67
N GLY A 93 5.86 0.21 -18.17
CA GLY A 93 6.00 -0.14 -19.57
C GLY A 93 4.91 -1.10 -20.04
N ILE A 94 4.58 -2.10 -19.22
CA ILE A 94 3.47 -3.03 -19.45
C ILE A 94 2.15 -2.26 -19.45
N ALA A 95 1.88 -1.46 -18.41
CA ALA A 95 0.65 -0.67 -18.32
C ALA A 95 0.47 0.28 -19.52
N ALA A 96 1.54 0.96 -19.94
CA ALA A 96 1.54 1.82 -21.12
C ALA A 96 1.22 1.03 -22.39
N THR A 97 1.89 -0.11 -22.61
CA THR A 97 1.68 -0.98 -23.78
C THR A 97 0.24 -1.48 -23.87
N CYS A 98 -0.36 -1.86 -22.73
CA CYS A 98 -1.76 -2.26 -22.65
C CYS A 98 -2.75 -1.11 -22.89
N SER A 99 -2.36 0.13 -22.55
CA SER A 99 -3.21 1.32 -22.71
C SER A 99 -3.15 1.97 -24.11
N LEU A 100 -2.04 1.75 -24.83
CA LEU A 100 -1.80 2.35 -26.14
C LEU A 100 -2.34 1.47 -27.26
N GLU A 101 -2.79 2.10 -28.34
CA GLU A 101 -3.30 1.45 -29.55
C GLU A 101 -2.25 1.46 -30.68
N ASN A 102 -2.23 0.39 -31.48
CA ASN A 102 -1.55 0.26 -32.78
C ASN A 102 -0.21 1.02 -32.90
N ASP A 103 -0.16 2.06 -33.73
CA ASP A 103 1.07 2.81 -34.03
C ASP A 103 1.69 3.48 -32.81
N ALA A 104 0.85 3.97 -31.87
CA ALA A 104 1.35 4.55 -30.63
C ALA A 104 2.01 3.50 -29.75
N ARG A 105 1.47 2.28 -29.72
CA ARG A 105 2.08 1.13 -29.03
C ARG A 105 3.41 0.78 -29.68
N GLN A 106 3.47 0.67 -31.01
CA GLN A 106 4.71 0.33 -31.71
C GLN A 106 5.79 1.40 -31.51
N SER A 107 5.42 2.69 -31.62
CA SER A 107 6.31 3.81 -31.32
C SER A 107 6.84 3.77 -29.88
N PHE A 108 5.97 3.45 -28.92
CA PHE A 108 6.38 3.28 -27.52
C PHE A 108 7.36 2.11 -27.35
N LEU A 109 7.09 0.94 -27.94
CA LEU A 109 7.96 -0.23 -27.88
C LEU A 109 9.37 0.07 -28.45
N GLU A 110 9.44 0.82 -29.54
CA GLU A 110 10.69 1.19 -30.20
C GLU A 110 11.41 2.38 -29.55
N SER A 111 10.72 3.14 -28.70
CA SER A 111 11.32 4.25 -27.95
C SER A 111 12.28 3.77 -26.85
N ASN A 112 13.19 4.66 -26.49
CA ASN A 112 14.22 4.38 -25.49
C ASN A 112 13.67 4.39 -24.07
N VAL A 113 14.15 3.46 -23.25
CA VAL A 113 13.90 3.44 -21.81
C VAL A 113 14.50 4.69 -21.17
N ASN A 114 13.70 5.38 -20.36
CA ASN A 114 14.18 6.50 -19.56
C ASN A 114 14.88 5.99 -18.29
N PHE A 115 16.17 5.70 -18.35
CA PHE A 115 16.96 5.34 -17.15
C PHE A 115 17.17 6.49 -16.16
N ASN A 116 16.78 7.71 -16.51
CA ASN A 116 16.74 8.86 -15.58
C ASN A 116 15.41 8.94 -14.80
N PHE A 117 14.52 7.96 -14.97
CA PHE A 117 13.26 7.88 -14.25
C PHE A 117 13.48 7.74 -12.73
N VAL A 118 12.84 8.64 -11.98
CA VAL A 118 12.85 8.64 -10.51
C VAL A 118 11.64 7.86 -9.98
N GLY A 119 10.47 8.20 -10.50
CA GLY A 119 9.17 7.66 -10.17
C GLY A 119 8.06 8.47 -10.85
N PRO A 120 6.80 8.02 -10.74
CA PRO A 120 5.70 8.58 -11.52
C PRO A 120 5.36 10.04 -11.20
N ILE A 121 5.53 10.49 -9.96
CA ILE A 121 5.19 11.87 -9.56
C ILE A 121 6.30 12.83 -10.00
N CYS A 122 7.58 12.45 -9.85
CA CYS A 122 8.67 13.26 -10.40
C CYS A 122 8.64 13.27 -11.94
N ASP A 123 8.30 12.16 -12.60
CA ASP A 123 8.17 12.08 -14.07
C ASP A 123 7.07 13.03 -14.59
N SER A 124 5.94 13.16 -13.90
CA SER A 124 4.84 14.03 -14.33
C SER A 124 5.18 15.53 -14.33
N ILE A 125 6.20 15.94 -13.57
CA ILE A 125 6.75 17.30 -13.57
C ILE A 125 8.12 17.41 -14.25
N GLY A 126 8.56 16.38 -14.97
CA GLY A 126 9.83 16.36 -15.69
C GLY A 126 11.07 16.36 -14.78
N VAL A 127 10.94 15.94 -13.52
CA VAL A 127 12.05 15.80 -12.58
C VAL A 127 12.74 14.45 -12.79
N GLU A 128 13.81 14.50 -13.58
CA GLU A 128 14.74 13.40 -13.79
C GLU A 128 15.77 13.22 -12.65
N ARG A 129 16.38 12.03 -12.61
CA ARG A 129 17.47 11.61 -11.72
C ARG A 129 18.55 12.68 -11.53
N LYS A 130 19.04 13.27 -12.63
CA LYS A 130 20.10 14.28 -12.60
C LYS A 130 19.73 15.51 -11.77
N HIS A 131 18.45 15.93 -11.80
CA HIS A 131 18.00 17.08 -11.02
C HIS A 131 18.08 16.81 -9.52
N LEU A 132 17.71 15.59 -9.09
CA LEU A 132 17.77 15.20 -7.69
C LEU A 132 19.21 15.03 -7.20
N LEU A 133 20.05 14.35 -7.98
CA LEU A 133 21.46 14.12 -7.61
C LEU A 133 22.27 15.42 -7.56
N GLU A 134 22.01 16.34 -8.48
CA GLU A 134 22.69 17.65 -8.53
C GLU A 134 22.03 18.70 -7.60
N LEU A 135 20.99 18.31 -6.85
CA LEU A 135 20.21 19.20 -5.99
C LEU A 135 19.73 20.48 -6.73
N LYS A 136 19.38 20.34 -8.01
CA LYS A 136 18.90 21.45 -8.83
C LYS A 136 17.59 21.99 -8.28
N ASP A 137 17.39 23.30 -8.46
CA ASP A 137 16.10 23.92 -8.23
C ASP A 137 15.11 23.49 -9.32
N PHE A 138 13.96 23.00 -8.89
CA PHE A 138 12.83 22.65 -9.74
C PHE A 138 11.51 23.15 -9.13
N SER A 139 11.58 24.15 -8.25
CA SER A 139 10.43 24.73 -7.56
C SER A 139 9.34 25.23 -8.53
N GLU A 140 9.70 25.86 -9.64
CA GLU A 140 8.74 26.30 -10.68
C GLU A 140 7.90 25.13 -11.23
N ARG A 141 8.52 23.95 -11.41
CA ARG A 141 7.84 22.74 -11.90
C ARG A 141 7.02 22.05 -10.82
N ALA A 142 7.42 22.19 -9.57
CA ALA A 142 6.82 21.53 -8.42
C ALA A 142 5.73 22.36 -7.72
N GLN A 143 5.59 23.66 -8.04
CA GLN A 143 4.70 24.60 -7.34
C GLN A 143 3.23 24.16 -7.31
N SER A 144 2.78 23.45 -8.35
CA SER A 144 1.40 22.96 -8.47
C SER A 144 1.17 21.54 -7.94
N ILE A 145 2.23 20.88 -7.44
CA ILE A 145 2.14 19.52 -6.91
C ILE A 145 2.06 19.55 -5.40
N GLU A 146 0.97 19.00 -4.88
CA GLU A 146 0.83 18.75 -3.45
C GLU A 146 1.81 17.67 -2.99
N VAL A 147 2.38 17.85 -1.79
CA VAL A 147 3.23 16.83 -1.18
C VAL A 147 2.36 15.73 -0.63
N THR A 148 2.32 14.59 -1.32
CA THR A 148 1.53 13.41 -0.94
C THR A 148 2.39 12.32 -0.32
N ASN A 149 1.74 11.33 0.31
CA ASN A 149 2.43 10.12 0.79
C ASN A 149 3.17 9.38 -0.34
N GLY A 150 2.58 9.34 -1.54
CA GLY A 150 3.19 8.75 -2.72
C GLY A 150 4.52 9.41 -3.09
N LEU A 151 4.56 10.76 -3.08
CA LEU A 151 5.78 11.51 -3.36
C LEU A 151 6.87 11.21 -2.32
N ILE A 152 6.49 11.12 -1.04
CA ILE A 152 7.44 10.82 0.02
C ILE A 152 8.04 9.43 -0.14
N LEU A 153 7.24 8.43 -0.49
CA LEU A 153 7.73 7.08 -0.76
C LEU A 153 8.65 7.07 -1.99
N GLU A 154 8.25 7.74 -3.07
CA GLU A 154 9.04 7.86 -4.30
C GLU A 154 10.44 8.44 -4.02
N LEU A 155 10.51 9.57 -3.31
CA LEU A 155 11.77 10.21 -2.95
C LEU A 155 12.60 9.35 -1.99
N THR A 156 11.96 8.68 -1.03
CA THR A 156 12.70 7.84 -0.07
C THR A 156 13.23 6.57 -0.72
N ASP A 157 12.48 5.96 -1.64
CA ASP A 157 12.95 4.82 -2.41
C ASP A 157 14.11 5.23 -3.33
N PHE A 158 14.06 6.44 -3.90
CA PHE A 158 15.18 6.99 -4.66
C PHE A 158 16.44 7.17 -3.80
N VAL A 159 16.31 7.70 -2.57
CA VAL A 159 17.41 7.78 -1.60
C VAL A 159 18.03 6.41 -1.34
N ASP A 160 17.19 5.39 -1.08
CA ASP A 160 17.67 4.04 -0.78
C ASP A 160 18.41 3.43 -1.98
N ARG A 161 17.89 3.60 -3.21
CA ARG A 161 18.50 3.09 -4.45
C ARG A 161 19.83 3.78 -4.80
N GLU A 162 19.90 5.09 -4.62
CA GLU A 162 21.10 5.89 -4.90
C GLU A 162 22.08 5.93 -3.71
N LYS A 163 21.75 5.27 -2.59
CA LYS A 163 22.55 5.22 -1.35
C LYS A 163 22.88 6.62 -0.80
N LEU A 164 21.91 7.53 -0.88
CA LEU A 164 22.07 8.90 -0.41
C LEU A 164 21.80 9.01 1.10
N ALA A 165 22.30 10.07 1.72
CA ALA A 165 21.94 10.38 3.10
C ALA A 165 20.45 10.79 3.18
N PRO A 166 19.60 10.15 4.01
CA PRO A 166 18.16 10.42 4.03
C PRO A 166 17.74 11.88 4.29
N VAL A 167 18.63 12.66 4.91
CA VAL A 167 18.41 14.09 5.16
C VAL A 167 18.21 14.91 3.89
N VAL A 168 18.69 14.45 2.72
CA VAL A 168 18.54 15.16 1.43
C VAL A 168 17.09 15.35 1.01
N ILE A 169 16.18 14.50 1.50
CA ILE A 169 14.73 14.61 1.27
C ILE A 169 14.23 15.98 1.70
N VAL A 170 14.76 16.54 2.80
CA VAL A 170 14.35 17.88 3.27
C VAL A 170 14.66 18.94 2.22
N THR A 171 15.82 18.86 1.56
CA THR A 171 16.21 19.80 0.51
C THR A 171 15.30 19.69 -0.70
N TRP A 172 14.97 18.48 -1.15
CA TRP A 172 14.06 18.29 -2.28
C TRP A 172 12.64 18.76 -1.97
N LEU A 173 12.13 18.49 -0.77
CA LEU A 173 10.79 18.91 -0.35
C LEU A 173 10.60 20.42 -0.32
N ARG A 174 11.68 21.21 -0.19
CA ARG A 174 11.62 22.68 -0.32
C ARG A 174 11.23 23.14 -1.72
N ASN A 175 11.49 22.34 -2.76
CA ASN A 175 11.03 22.66 -4.11
C ASN A 175 9.50 22.55 -4.22
N PHE A 176 8.89 21.61 -3.51
CA PHE A 176 7.43 21.42 -3.49
C PHE A 176 6.73 22.36 -2.51
N ASN A 177 7.38 22.69 -1.39
CA ASN A 177 6.84 23.60 -0.39
C ASN A 177 7.95 24.53 0.14
N PRO A 178 8.03 25.78 -0.37
CA PRO A 178 9.06 26.73 0.04
C PRO A 178 9.02 27.13 1.52
N GLU A 179 7.84 27.05 2.16
CA GLU A 179 7.69 27.36 3.59
C GLU A 179 8.23 26.24 4.49
N PHE A 180 8.34 25.01 3.96
CA PHE A 180 8.93 23.91 4.70
C PHE A 180 10.42 24.16 4.95
N CYS A 181 10.86 24.01 6.20
CA CYS A 181 12.25 24.23 6.61
C CYS A 181 12.80 25.64 6.26
N LYS A 182 11.96 26.67 6.19
CA LYS A 182 12.36 28.06 5.94
C LYS A 182 13.43 28.57 6.90
N ASN A 183 13.43 28.08 8.14
CA ASN A 183 14.41 28.43 9.18
C ASN A 183 15.79 27.77 8.99
N GLY A 184 15.99 26.99 7.92
CA GLY A 184 17.28 26.40 7.55
C GLY A 184 17.74 25.21 8.38
N ASN A 185 17.03 24.82 9.45
CA ASN A 185 17.43 23.67 10.27
C ASN A 185 17.01 22.33 9.65
N VAL A 186 17.78 21.89 8.66
CA VAL A 186 17.53 20.68 7.86
C VAL A 186 17.50 19.42 8.72
N GLN A 187 18.43 19.29 9.68
CA GLN A 187 18.53 18.12 10.55
C GLN A 187 17.30 17.97 11.43
N ARG A 188 16.85 19.06 12.06
CA ARG A 188 15.64 19.06 12.90
C ARG A 188 14.40 18.79 12.07
N ALA A 189 14.30 19.35 10.86
CA ALA A 189 13.20 19.07 9.95
C ALA A 189 13.16 17.58 9.57
N TYR A 190 14.30 16.97 9.26
CA TYR A 190 14.38 15.54 8.98
C TYR A 190 14.00 14.68 10.20
N GLN A 191 14.43 15.04 11.41
CA GLN A 191 14.05 14.32 12.63
C GLN A 191 12.52 14.24 12.82
N VAL A 192 11.81 15.34 12.53
CA VAL A 192 10.34 15.39 12.58
C VAL A 192 9.72 14.49 11.49
N LEU A 193 10.28 14.49 10.28
CA LEU A 193 9.80 13.65 9.18
C LEU A 193 10.06 12.16 9.41
N ARG A 194 11.20 11.81 10.00
CA ARG A 194 11.70 10.44 10.10
C ARG A 194 10.68 9.47 10.70
N GLY A 195 9.99 9.87 11.77
CA GLY A 195 8.95 9.05 12.40
C GLY A 195 7.76 8.79 11.48
N LYS A 196 7.28 9.84 10.78
CA LYS A 196 6.18 9.75 9.81
C LYS A 196 6.57 8.89 8.60
N ILE A 197 7.77 9.07 8.05
CA ILE A 197 8.30 8.28 6.93
C ILE A 197 8.42 6.81 7.31
N LYS A 198 8.96 6.50 8.50
CA LYS A 198 9.08 5.12 8.99
C LYS A 198 7.71 4.44 9.07
N ARG A 199 6.72 5.14 9.61
CA ARG A 199 5.34 4.65 9.70
C ARG A 199 4.73 4.42 8.31
N LEU A 200 4.92 5.37 7.39
CA LEU A 200 4.44 5.25 6.01
C LEU A 200 5.06 4.04 5.28
N LYS A 201 6.37 3.84 5.41
CA LYS A 201 7.07 2.66 4.86
C LYS A 201 6.58 1.34 5.44
N PHE A 202 6.24 1.31 6.73
CA PHE A 202 5.68 0.13 7.36
C PHE A 202 4.31 -0.23 6.76
N TYR A 203 3.42 0.76 6.64
CA TYR A 203 2.13 0.55 6.00
C TYR A 203 2.28 0.09 4.55
N SER A 204 3.11 0.76 3.74
CA SER A 204 3.28 0.39 2.32
C SER A 204 3.77 -1.04 2.13
N ARG A 205 4.73 -1.50 2.94
CA ARG A 205 5.26 -2.88 2.88
C ARG A 205 4.19 -3.92 3.21
N ASN A 206 3.35 -3.67 4.21
CA ASN A 206 2.28 -4.60 4.60
C ASN A 206 1.23 -4.82 3.50
N PHE A 207 1.04 -3.82 2.63
CA PHE A 207 0.16 -3.97 1.47
C PHE A 207 0.88 -4.61 0.27
N ALA A 208 2.18 -4.38 0.09
CA ALA A 208 2.97 -4.98 -0.99
C ALA A 208 3.16 -6.51 -0.83
N THR A 209 3.20 -7.03 0.39
CA THR A 209 3.29 -8.48 0.67
C THR A 209 1.96 -9.21 0.50
N ARG A 210 0.84 -8.48 0.49
CA ARG A 210 -0.48 -9.01 0.17
C ARG A 210 -0.65 -8.98 -1.34
N SER A 211 0.01 -9.95 -1.98
CA SER A 211 0.01 -10.18 -3.42
C SER A 211 -1.37 -9.89 -4.03
N HIS A 212 -1.41 -8.95 -4.99
CA HIS A 212 -2.52 -8.76 -5.96
C HIS A 212 -3.72 -7.86 -5.62
N ARG A 213 -3.69 -7.01 -4.58
CA ARG A 213 -4.67 -5.90 -4.51
C ARG A 213 -3.98 -4.55 -4.49
N ARG A 214 -3.98 -3.84 -5.63
CA ARG A 214 -4.10 -2.37 -5.63
C ARG A 214 -5.44 -2.04 -4.95
N SER A 215 -5.45 -2.10 -3.63
CA SER A 215 -6.63 -1.77 -2.85
C SER A 215 -6.89 -0.28 -3.04
N ALA A 216 -8.12 0.12 -3.33
CA ALA A 216 -8.51 1.52 -3.39
C ALA A 216 -8.06 2.29 -2.13
N ALA A 217 -7.95 1.60 -0.99
CA ALA A 217 -7.40 2.15 0.25
C ALA A 217 -5.90 2.52 0.16
N MET A 218 -5.09 1.72 -0.54
CA MET A 218 -3.67 2.04 -0.78
C MET A 218 -3.54 3.22 -1.74
N GLU A 219 -4.26 3.20 -2.86
CA GLU A 219 -4.27 4.33 -3.80
C GLU A 219 -4.70 5.63 -3.09
N SER A 220 -5.77 5.57 -2.28
CA SER A 220 -6.22 6.70 -1.46
C SER A 220 -5.16 7.15 -0.45
N LEU A 221 -4.46 6.22 0.21
CA LEU A 221 -3.36 6.56 1.12
C LEU A 221 -2.22 7.26 0.37
N LEU A 222 -1.81 6.76 -0.78
CA LEU A 222 -0.72 7.34 -1.58
C LEU A 222 -1.08 8.74 -2.09
N GLN A 223 -2.34 8.97 -2.46
CA GLN A 223 -2.83 10.27 -2.91
C GLN A 223 -3.07 11.24 -1.74
N SER A 224 -3.21 10.75 -0.51
CA SER A 224 -3.49 11.63 0.63
C SER A 224 -2.32 12.59 0.93
N PRO A 225 -2.61 13.83 1.36
CA PRO A 225 -1.59 14.83 1.67
C PRO A 225 -0.65 14.36 2.79
N PHE A 226 0.64 14.59 2.60
CA PHE A 226 1.63 14.42 3.64
C PHE A 226 1.91 15.78 4.29
N GLU A 227 1.43 15.94 5.52
CA GLU A 227 1.61 17.19 6.28
C GLU A 227 3.08 17.44 6.65
N LEU A 228 3.72 18.34 5.88
CA LEU A 228 5.09 18.83 6.13
C LEU A 228 5.14 19.88 7.25
N VAL A 229 4.13 20.76 7.30
CA VAL A 229 3.96 21.80 8.31
C VAL A 229 2.66 21.51 9.02
N LYS A 230 2.64 21.55 10.36
CA LYS A 230 1.38 21.46 11.11
C LYS A 230 0.53 22.66 10.71
N THR A 231 -0.51 22.44 9.92
CA THR A 231 -1.55 23.43 9.73
C THR A 231 -2.22 23.64 11.09
N LYS A 232 -2.20 24.88 11.59
CA LYS A 232 -3.03 25.25 12.74
C LYS A 232 -4.48 25.23 12.25
N THR A 233 -5.13 24.06 12.24
CA THR A 233 -6.58 24.02 12.08
C THR A 233 -7.19 24.77 13.26
N PRO A 234 -8.04 25.79 13.06
CA PRO A 234 -8.76 26.39 14.17
C PRO A 234 -9.59 25.29 14.81
N LYS A 235 -9.44 25.11 16.14
CA LYS A 235 -10.20 24.14 16.91
C LYS A 235 -11.69 24.48 16.74
N LEU A 236 -12.39 23.76 15.87
CA LEU A 236 -13.85 23.80 15.85
C LEU A 236 -14.31 23.23 17.19
N ALA A 237 -14.76 24.12 18.06
CA ALA A 237 -15.32 23.77 19.35
C ALA A 237 -16.43 22.73 19.12
N LYS A 238 -16.26 21.53 19.69
CA LYS A 238 -17.31 20.51 19.71
C LYS A 238 -18.51 21.09 20.45
N LYS A 239 -19.48 21.60 19.69
CA LYS A 239 -20.76 22.05 20.24
C LYS A 239 -21.51 20.81 20.71
N ARG A 240 -21.49 20.58 22.03
CA ARG A 240 -22.21 19.51 22.72
C ARG A 240 -23.70 19.65 22.37
N ILE A 241 -24.24 18.74 21.57
CA ILE A 241 -25.68 18.71 21.27
C ILE A 241 -26.38 18.23 22.54
N LYS A 242 -27.03 19.17 23.23
CA LYS A 242 -27.95 18.95 24.33
C LYS A 242 -29.23 18.36 23.73
N ARG A 243 -29.52 17.08 24.04
CA ARG A 243 -30.83 16.49 23.79
C ARG A 243 -31.75 16.92 24.92
N GLU A 244 -32.73 17.77 24.61
CA GLU A 244 -33.91 17.98 25.44
C GLU A 244 -34.91 16.89 25.07
N ASP A 245 -35.33 16.08 26.06
CA ASP A 245 -36.75 15.86 26.30
C ASP A 245 -36.99 15.29 27.71
N ALA A 246 -38.14 15.69 28.25
CA ALA A 246 -38.49 15.75 29.66
C ALA A 246 -38.94 14.41 30.29
N SER A 247 -38.69 14.25 31.59
CA SER A 247 -39.75 13.83 32.54
C SER A 247 -39.34 14.15 33.99
N ASN A 248 -40.31 14.70 34.72
CA ASN A 248 -40.23 15.11 36.12
C ASN A 248 -40.09 13.89 37.05
N HIS A 249 -39.29 14.02 38.11
CA HIS A 249 -39.72 13.79 39.50
C HIS A 249 -38.66 14.27 40.52
N GLU A 250 -39.01 15.37 41.18
CA GLU A 250 -38.91 15.69 42.61
C GLU A 250 -37.71 15.25 43.50
N LYS A 251 -36.96 16.29 43.94
CA LYS A 251 -36.32 16.58 45.26
C LYS A 251 -35.57 15.47 46.03
N ALA A 252 -34.32 15.78 46.40
CA ALA A 252 -34.00 16.29 47.75
C ALA A 252 -32.55 16.79 47.85
N SER A 253 -32.40 17.96 48.47
CA SER A 253 -31.18 18.53 49.05
C SER A 253 -30.79 17.77 50.32
N VAL A 254 -29.49 17.70 50.66
CA VAL A 254 -28.96 18.09 51.99
C VAL A 254 -27.45 18.35 51.85
N THR A 255 -27.04 19.40 52.53
CA THR A 255 -25.74 20.04 52.76
C THR A 255 -24.81 19.26 53.71
N GLU A 256 -23.55 19.74 53.79
CA GLU A 256 -22.72 19.75 55.01
C GLU A 256 -22.04 18.41 55.39
N GLU A 257 -20.78 18.31 55.85
CA GLU A 257 -19.89 19.27 56.52
C GLU A 257 -18.41 19.05 56.18
N TYR A 258 -17.67 20.13 56.41
CA TYR A 258 -16.23 20.28 56.56
C TYR A 258 -15.82 19.75 57.94
N ASP A 259 -14.73 19.00 58.07
CA ASP A 259 -14.05 18.87 59.36
C ASP A 259 -12.54 18.95 59.20
N SER A 260 -11.96 19.85 60.00
CA SER A 260 -10.56 20.22 60.04
C SER A 260 -9.94 19.61 61.28
N SER A 261 -8.69 19.18 61.20
CA SER A 261 -7.84 19.06 62.39
C SER A 261 -6.38 19.30 62.03
N GLU A 262 -5.93 20.50 62.39
CA GLU A 262 -4.53 20.88 62.55
C GLU A 262 -3.91 20.13 63.74
N MET A 263 -2.64 19.74 63.64
CA MET A 263 -1.71 19.75 64.78
C MET A 263 -0.27 20.04 64.33
N MET A 264 0.42 20.80 65.18
CA MET A 264 1.62 21.61 64.97
C MET A 264 2.95 20.85 64.80
N GLU A 265 3.79 21.39 63.90
CA GLU A 265 5.15 21.92 64.07
C GLU A 265 6.21 21.17 64.93
N SER A 266 7.33 20.78 64.29
CA SER A 266 8.68 20.99 64.85
C SER A 266 9.79 20.77 63.81
N GLY A 267 10.68 21.75 63.68
CA GLY A 267 12.12 21.51 63.47
C GLY A 267 12.64 21.64 62.03
N GLY A 268 13.23 22.80 61.73
CA GLY A 268 13.76 23.13 60.41
C GLY A 268 15.03 22.38 59.99
N SER A 269 15.28 22.42 58.67
CA SER A 269 16.52 22.94 58.09
C SER A 269 16.33 23.15 56.57
N GLU A 270 16.77 24.33 56.14
CA GLU A 270 16.91 24.85 54.77
C GLU A 270 17.79 23.89 53.91
N ASP A 271 17.79 23.80 52.59
CA ASP A 271 17.50 24.76 51.51
C ASP A 271 17.41 23.98 50.17
N SER A 272 16.89 24.66 49.14
CA SER A 272 16.97 24.37 47.69
C SER A 272 15.99 23.35 47.06
N GLY A 273 14.86 23.90 46.60
CA GLY A 273 14.66 24.03 45.16
C GLY A 273 13.69 23.07 44.46
N GLY A 274 12.39 23.35 44.58
CA GLY A 274 11.50 23.47 43.41
C GLY A 274 10.89 22.21 42.78
N ASN A 275 9.78 21.76 43.38
CA ASN A 275 8.53 21.21 42.83
C ASN A 275 8.33 21.27 41.29
N GLU A 276 8.02 20.14 40.64
CA GLU A 276 6.72 19.41 40.56
C GLU A 276 5.74 20.00 39.53
N SER A 277 5.33 19.18 38.57
CA SER A 277 3.97 18.62 38.59
C SER A 277 3.83 17.53 37.53
N GLU A 278 3.54 16.35 38.05
CA GLU A 278 2.93 15.23 37.35
C GLU A 278 1.64 15.67 36.66
N PHE A 279 1.37 15.08 35.50
CA PHE A 279 0.00 14.88 35.07
C PHE A 279 -0.19 13.40 34.78
N ASP A 280 -0.89 12.78 35.72
CA ASP A 280 -1.65 11.55 35.59
C ASP A 280 -2.20 11.33 34.18
N ASN A 281 -2.01 10.12 33.68
CA ASN A 281 -2.96 9.49 32.77
C ASN A 281 -3.01 8.01 33.12
N GLU A 282 -3.81 7.71 34.13
CA GLU A 282 -4.35 6.38 34.35
C GLU A 282 -5.54 6.15 33.40
N LEU A 283 -5.67 4.90 32.94
CA LEU A 283 -6.75 4.29 32.16
C LEU A 283 -6.79 4.56 30.65
N GLU A 284 -6.07 3.73 29.89
CA GLU A 284 -6.74 2.93 28.87
C GLU A 284 -6.35 1.44 29.02
N SER A 285 -7.40 0.65 29.17
CA SER A 285 -7.44 -0.79 29.41
C SER A 285 -6.53 -1.58 28.47
N GLY A 286 -5.72 -2.47 29.04
CA GLY A 286 -4.90 -3.40 28.29
C GLY A 286 -5.76 -4.35 27.46
N SER A 287 -5.77 -4.17 26.14
CA SER A 287 -5.92 -5.30 25.23
C SER A 287 -4.54 -5.94 25.12
N ARG A 288 -4.38 -7.13 25.71
CA ARG A 288 -3.25 -8.03 25.49
C ARG A 288 -3.14 -8.24 23.98
N GLU A 289 -2.21 -7.55 23.31
CA GLU A 289 -1.83 -7.89 21.95
C GLU A 289 -1.10 -9.23 22.05
N GLU A 290 -1.86 -10.30 21.86
CA GLU A 290 -1.30 -11.63 21.70
C GLU A 290 -0.34 -11.59 20.53
N SER A 291 0.91 -11.91 20.86
CA SER A 291 1.99 -12.13 19.92
C SER A 291 1.61 -13.34 19.05
N TRP A 292 0.94 -13.09 17.94
CA TRP A 292 0.75 -14.09 16.90
C TRP A 292 2.10 -14.37 16.25
N GLU A 293 2.75 -15.45 16.66
CA GLU A 293 3.74 -16.10 15.81
C GLU A 293 3.04 -16.44 14.49
N ALA A 294 3.51 -15.81 13.42
CA ALA A 294 2.78 -15.64 12.19
C ALA A 294 2.77 -16.93 11.34
N GLU A 295 1.77 -17.78 11.56
CA GLU A 295 1.15 -18.49 10.45
C GLU A 295 0.28 -17.49 9.69
N GLY A 296 0.57 -17.30 8.41
CA GLY A 296 -0.10 -16.30 7.58
C GLY A 296 -1.58 -16.66 7.40
N LEU A 297 -2.49 -15.83 7.93
CA LEU A 297 -3.92 -15.98 7.71
C LEU A 297 -4.27 -15.86 6.22
N THR A 298 -5.01 -16.83 5.70
CA THR A 298 -5.56 -16.79 4.35
C THR A 298 -6.72 -15.79 4.25
N LEU A 299 -7.09 -15.41 3.03
CA LEU A 299 -8.27 -14.55 2.82
C LEU A 299 -9.57 -15.20 3.30
N LEU A 300 -9.66 -16.54 3.26
CA LEU A 300 -10.79 -17.28 3.80
C LEU A 300 -10.83 -17.16 5.34
N ASP A 301 -9.68 -17.21 6.01
CA ASP A 301 -9.58 -17.01 7.47
C ASP A 301 -10.00 -15.59 7.87
N ILE A 302 -9.57 -14.59 7.10
CA ILE A 302 -9.98 -13.19 7.31
C ILE A 302 -11.49 -13.02 7.09
N ALA A 303 -12.07 -13.70 6.10
CA ALA A 303 -13.52 -13.69 5.87
C ALA A 303 -14.26 -14.35 7.04
N MET A 304 -13.77 -15.46 7.59
CA MET A 304 -14.32 -16.10 8.79
C MET A 304 -14.28 -15.17 10.02
N LEU A 305 -13.14 -14.50 10.27
CA LEU A 305 -13.01 -13.51 11.35
C LEU A 305 -13.97 -12.32 11.16
N SER A 306 -14.19 -11.91 9.91
CA SER A 306 -15.12 -10.83 9.59
C SER A 306 -16.57 -11.24 9.87
N VAL A 307 -16.96 -12.48 9.53
CA VAL A 307 -18.28 -13.04 9.85
C VAL A 307 -18.51 -13.13 11.36
N GLN A 308 -17.51 -13.58 12.12
CA GLN A 308 -17.59 -13.60 13.58
C GLN A 308 -17.84 -12.20 14.15
N LYS A 309 -17.07 -11.21 13.70
CA LYS A 309 -17.19 -9.82 14.16
C LYS A 309 -18.53 -9.18 13.78
N LEU A 310 -19.04 -9.48 12.58
CA LEU A 310 -20.37 -9.04 12.17
C LEU A 310 -21.45 -9.67 13.05
N SER A 311 -21.33 -10.96 13.35
CA SER A 311 -22.23 -11.67 14.24
C SER A 311 -22.20 -11.12 15.67
N SER A 312 -21.03 -10.72 16.19
CA SER A 312 -20.90 -10.14 17.53
C SER A 312 -21.48 -8.72 17.64
N ILE A 313 -21.43 -7.92 16.56
CA ILE A 313 -21.92 -6.54 16.56
C ILE A 313 -23.44 -6.49 16.36
N TYR A 314 -23.97 -7.33 15.46
CA TYR A 314 -25.37 -7.27 15.03
C TYR A 314 -26.27 -8.34 15.68
N GLY A 315 -25.69 -9.28 16.43
CA GLY A 315 -26.38 -10.44 17.00
C GLY A 315 -26.74 -11.48 15.94
N GLN A 316 -26.77 -12.77 16.33
CA GLN A 316 -27.01 -13.90 15.42
C GLN A 316 -28.36 -13.89 14.69
N ASN A 317 -29.29 -12.99 15.04
CA ASN A 317 -30.70 -13.04 14.60
C ASN A 317 -31.09 -12.03 13.51
N SER A 318 -30.15 -11.24 12.98
CA SER A 318 -30.46 -10.38 11.82
C SER A 318 -30.35 -11.18 10.53
N ALA A 319 -31.47 -11.44 9.87
CA ALA A 319 -31.52 -12.14 8.56
C ALA A 319 -30.62 -11.47 7.52
N THR A 320 -30.50 -10.13 7.56
CA THR A 320 -29.59 -9.37 6.70
C THR A 320 -28.12 -9.65 7.03
N CYS A 321 -27.77 -9.75 8.32
CA CYS A 321 -26.40 -10.08 8.73
C CYS A 321 -26.02 -11.51 8.32
N GLN A 322 -26.95 -12.46 8.43
CA GLN A 322 -26.74 -13.85 7.99
C GLN A 322 -26.52 -13.93 6.49
N GLN A 323 -27.34 -13.23 5.70
CA GLN A 323 -27.21 -13.20 4.24
C GLN A 323 -25.88 -12.58 3.81
N VAL A 324 -25.52 -11.42 4.36
CA VAL A 324 -24.24 -10.75 4.05
C VAL A 324 -23.03 -11.60 4.44
N SER A 325 -23.11 -12.32 5.57
CA SER A 325 -22.05 -13.22 6.02
C SER A 325 -21.88 -14.43 5.11
N LEU A 326 -23.00 -15.03 4.69
CA LEU A 326 -23.02 -16.12 3.72
C LEU A 326 -22.47 -15.69 2.36
N ASP A 327 -22.87 -14.53 1.87
CA ASP A 327 -22.40 -14.01 0.58
C ASP A 327 -20.90 -13.71 0.63
N LEU A 328 -20.40 -13.16 1.74
CA LEU A 328 -18.97 -12.94 1.95
C LEU A 328 -18.19 -14.26 1.92
N LEU A 329 -18.62 -15.27 2.67
CA LEU A 329 -17.95 -16.57 2.72
C LEU A 329 -18.05 -17.30 1.38
N ARG A 330 -19.20 -17.24 0.71
CA ARG A 330 -19.40 -17.87 -0.60
C ARG A 330 -18.48 -17.29 -1.66
N ASN A 331 -18.39 -15.96 -1.71
CA ASN A 331 -17.50 -15.28 -2.65
C ASN A 331 -16.03 -15.61 -2.38
N GLN A 332 -15.64 -15.61 -1.09
CA GLN A 332 -14.25 -15.87 -0.74
C GLN A 332 -13.86 -17.34 -0.92
N TYR A 333 -14.75 -18.27 -0.57
CA TYR A 333 -14.57 -19.70 -0.80
C TYR A 333 -14.46 -20.03 -2.29
N ALA A 334 -15.31 -19.44 -3.13
CA ALA A 334 -15.23 -19.61 -4.59
C ALA A 334 -13.91 -19.09 -5.20
N LEU A 335 -13.35 -18.02 -4.63
CA LEU A 335 -12.01 -17.55 -5.02
C LEU A 335 -10.92 -18.54 -4.58
N THR A 336 -11.01 -19.05 -3.35
CA THR A 336 -10.08 -20.08 -2.84
C THR A 336 -10.12 -21.36 -3.67
N CYS A 337 -11.29 -21.81 -4.14
CA CYS A 337 -11.39 -22.96 -5.06
C CYS A 337 -10.73 -22.71 -6.43
N LYS A 338 -10.66 -21.45 -6.89
CA LYS A 338 -9.95 -21.11 -8.14
C LYS A 338 -8.44 -21.08 -7.96
N GLU A 339 -7.98 -20.73 -6.76
CA GLU A 339 -6.56 -20.63 -6.41
C GLU A 339 -5.95 -21.99 -6.03
N HIS A 340 -6.76 -22.91 -5.47
CA HIS A 340 -6.32 -24.21 -4.99
C HIS A 340 -7.11 -25.36 -5.65
N PRO A 341 -6.51 -26.09 -6.61
CA PRO A 341 -7.15 -27.22 -7.29
C PRO A 341 -7.71 -28.29 -6.33
N ASP A 342 -7.02 -28.56 -5.22
CA ASP A 342 -7.44 -29.55 -4.22
C ASP A 342 -8.77 -29.19 -3.54
N MET A 343 -9.04 -27.90 -3.33
CA MET A 343 -10.30 -27.41 -2.74
C MET A 343 -11.48 -27.57 -3.70
N SER A 344 -11.23 -27.36 -4.99
CA SER A 344 -12.21 -27.60 -6.06
C SER A 344 -12.53 -29.09 -6.20
N GLU A 345 -11.50 -29.95 -6.15
CA GLU A 345 -11.67 -31.41 -6.19
C GLU A 345 -12.44 -31.90 -4.95
N PHE A 346 -12.15 -31.34 -3.76
CA PHE A 346 -12.89 -31.63 -2.54
C PHE A 346 -14.38 -31.27 -2.65
N GLU A 347 -14.71 -30.09 -3.19
CA GLU A 347 -16.09 -29.66 -3.40
C GLU A 347 -16.84 -30.57 -4.39
N GLN A 348 -16.16 -31.01 -5.46
CA GLN A 348 -16.73 -31.98 -6.41
C GLN A 348 -16.99 -33.34 -5.77
N LYS A 349 -16.07 -33.85 -4.95
CA LYS A 349 -16.23 -35.10 -4.19
C LYS A 349 -17.36 -35.03 -3.16
N LEU A 350 -17.53 -33.89 -2.48
CA LEU A 350 -18.68 -33.68 -1.59
C LEU A 350 -19.98 -33.64 -2.38
N GLY A 351 -19.99 -32.99 -3.55
CA GLY A 351 -21.15 -32.93 -4.43
C GLY A 351 -21.59 -34.31 -4.94
N SER A 352 -20.65 -35.21 -5.25
CA SER A 352 -20.98 -36.58 -5.68
C SER A 352 -21.51 -37.47 -4.55
N LEU A 353 -21.16 -37.18 -3.29
CA LEU A 353 -21.62 -37.90 -2.10
C LEU A 353 -22.94 -37.34 -1.52
N ALA A 354 -23.34 -36.12 -1.89
CA ALA A 354 -24.52 -35.44 -1.36
C ALA A 354 -25.86 -36.15 -1.67
N GLY A 355 -25.86 -37.11 -2.61
CA GLY A 355 -27.02 -37.96 -2.90
C GLY A 355 -27.18 -39.16 -1.95
N GLU A 356 -26.12 -39.57 -1.25
CA GLU A 356 -26.11 -40.75 -0.36
C GLU A 356 -26.15 -40.38 1.12
N VAL A 357 -25.64 -39.20 1.49
CA VAL A 357 -25.61 -38.68 2.87
C VAL A 357 -25.95 -37.19 2.88
N PRO A 358 -26.80 -36.70 3.81
CA PRO A 358 -27.09 -35.27 3.93
C PRO A 358 -25.86 -34.52 4.48
N LEU A 359 -25.00 -34.04 3.58
CA LEU A 359 -23.81 -33.27 3.90
C LEU A 359 -24.08 -31.78 3.68
N ALA A 360 -23.70 -30.95 4.66
CA ALA A 360 -23.74 -29.50 4.51
C ALA A 360 -22.66 -29.04 3.50
N SER A 361 -22.94 -27.98 2.74
CA SER A 361 -21.91 -27.39 1.88
C SER A 361 -20.76 -26.83 2.72
N PRO A 362 -19.52 -26.83 2.21
CA PRO A 362 -18.37 -26.27 2.93
C PRO A 362 -18.61 -24.83 3.40
N VAL A 363 -19.23 -23.99 2.58
CA VAL A 363 -19.59 -22.61 2.94
C VAL A 363 -20.56 -22.56 4.11
N HIS A 364 -21.58 -23.42 4.11
CA HIS A 364 -22.56 -23.49 5.20
C HIS A 364 -21.93 -24.02 6.49
N PHE A 365 -21.03 -25.00 6.36
CA PHE A 365 -20.25 -25.53 7.47
C PHE A 365 -19.35 -24.46 8.08
N LEU A 366 -18.61 -23.69 7.27
CA LEU A 366 -17.76 -22.60 7.74
C LEU A 366 -18.58 -21.50 8.41
N ASN A 367 -19.71 -21.09 7.82
CA ASN A 367 -20.58 -20.08 8.41
C ASN A 367 -21.14 -20.50 9.78
N SER A 368 -21.53 -21.77 9.92
CA SER A 368 -22.10 -22.31 11.17
C SER A 368 -21.06 -22.48 12.28
N ASN A 369 -19.79 -22.65 11.89
CA ASN A 369 -18.68 -22.94 12.81
C ASN A 369 -17.66 -21.79 12.87
N ALA A 370 -17.97 -20.62 12.32
CA ALA A 370 -17.05 -19.47 12.26
C ALA A 370 -16.53 -19.03 13.65
N TRP A 371 -17.26 -19.34 14.71
CA TRP A 371 -16.88 -19.07 16.11
C TRP A 371 -15.95 -20.14 16.71
N LEU A 372 -15.90 -21.35 16.13
CA LEU A 372 -15.04 -22.46 16.59
C LEU A 372 -13.65 -22.41 15.93
N PHE A 373 -13.56 -21.93 14.69
CA PHE A 373 -12.31 -21.92 13.92
C PHE A 373 -11.36 -20.75 14.23
N SER A 374 -11.77 -19.80 15.08
CA SER A 374 -10.99 -18.60 15.41
C SER A 374 -10.40 -18.58 16.83
N GLY A 375 -10.39 -19.71 17.54
CA GLY A 375 -9.67 -19.86 18.81
C GLY A 375 -10.26 -19.04 19.97
N CYS A 376 -11.10 -19.67 20.79
CA CYS A 376 -11.32 -19.21 22.16
C CYS A 376 -10.24 -19.82 23.08
N ALA A 377 -9.30 -19.00 23.54
CA ALA A 377 -8.68 -19.07 24.87
C ALA A 377 -8.20 -17.68 25.28
#